data_AF-A0A448WB51-F1
#
_entry.id   AF-A0A448WB51-F1
#
_cell.length_a   1.000
_cell.length_b   1.000
_cell.length_c   1.000
_cell.angle_alpha   90.00
_cell.angle_beta   90.00
_cell.angle_gamma   90.00
#
_symmetry.space_group_name_H-M   'P 1'
#
loop_
_entity.id
_entity.type
_entity.pdbx_description
1 polymer ?
#
loop_
_entity_poly.entity_id
_entity_poly.type
_entity_poly.pdbx_seq_one_letter_code
_entity_poly.pdbx_strand_id
1 'polypeptide(L)'
;MFRFWDSTRMHYEEMRQCASLYARYKEKLTLYMIYRRMSSCSNLVVPPNVMLMLKSGLDSWTFDAFELNEASENHALKFVGFELFHKYNLIKKFQIDTTCLENLLIQLETGYSRHNNPYHNLVHAADVTQTCHVMMSCSKIDVSAHAFI
;
A
#
# COMPACT_ATOMS: atom_id res chain seq x y z
N MET A 1 -12.60 -51.65 -26.01
CA MET A 1 -12.77 -50.23 -25.63
C MET A 1 -12.29 -50.07 -24.19
N PHE A 2 -10.98 -49.98 -23.94
CA PHE A 2 -10.44 -49.73 -22.60
C PHE A 2 -9.73 -48.38 -22.61
N ARG A 3 -10.32 -47.43 -21.90
CA ARG A 3 -9.79 -46.09 -21.69
C ARG A 3 -8.55 -46.20 -20.81
N PHE A 4 -7.39 -45.83 -21.38
CA PHE A 4 -6.21 -45.45 -20.61
C PHE A 4 -6.60 -44.28 -19.69
N TRP A 5 -6.59 -44.49 -18.38
CA TRP A 5 -6.80 -43.43 -17.41
C TRP A 5 -5.44 -42.80 -17.06
N ASP A 6 -5.39 -41.49 -17.22
CA ASP A 6 -4.22 -40.62 -17.35
C ASP A 6 -3.63 -40.30 -15.96
N SER A 7 -2.92 -41.26 -15.35
CA SER A 7 -2.40 -41.16 -13.97
C SER A 7 -1.39 -40.02 -13.75
N THR A 8 -0.69 -39.61 -14.82
CA THR A 8 0.27 -38.51 -14.82
C THR A 8 -0.37 -37.13 -14.68
N ARG A 9 -1.64 -36.97 -15.07
CA ARG A 9 -2.36 -35.70 -15.03
C ARG A 9 -2.81 -35.34 -13.61
N MET A 10 -3.23 -36.35 -12.86
CA MET A 10 -3.69 -36.23 -11.46
C MET A 10 -2.57 -35.76 -10.53
N HIS A 11 -1.36 -36.31 -10.69
CA HIS A 11 -0.18 -35.91 -9.89
C HIS A 11 0.28 -34.47 -10.20
N TYR A 12 0.10 -34.03 -11.45
CA TYR A 12 0.41 -32.67 -11.87
C TYR A 12 -0.60 -31.64 -11.35
N GLU A 13 -1.88 -31.99 -11.27
CA GLU A 13 -2.91 -31.15 -10.65
C GLU A 13 -2.70 -31.01 -9.14
N GLU A 14 -2.36 -32.10 -8.44
CA GLU A 14 -2.00 -32.08 -7.02
C GLU A 14 -0.78 -31.18 -6.75
N MET A 15 0.28 -31.29 -7.58
CA MET A 15 1.45 -30.42 -7.47
C MET A 15 1.13 -28.94 -7.71
N ARG A 16 0.25 -28.62 -8.68
CA ARG A 16 -0.23 -27.24 -8.88
C ARG A 16 -1.00 -26.74 -7.66
N GLN A 17 -1.82 -27.58 -7.06
CA GLN A 17 -2.59 -27.24 -5.87
C GLN A 17 -1.67 -26.94 -4.68
N CYS A 18 -0.67 -27.79 -4.42
CA CYS A 18 0.35 -27.56 -3.39
C CYS A 18 1.16 -26.28 -3.62
N ALA A 19 1.57 -26.02 -4.86
CA ALA A 19 2.27 -24.78 -5.22
C ALA A 19 1.40 -23.53 -4.97
N SER A 20 0.10 -23.60 -5.29
CA SER A 20 -0.84 -22.51 -5.05
C SER A 20 -1.06 -22.24 -3.55
N LEU A 21 -1.14 -23.29 -2.74
CA LEU A 21 -1.28 -23.18 -1.28
C LEU A 21 -0.02 -22.58 -0.65
N TYR A 22 1.16 -23.02 -1.09
CA TYR A 22 2.43 -22.48 -0.64
C TYR A 22 2.60 -21.01 -1.02
N ALA A 23 2.21 -20.61 -2.24
CA ALA A 23 2.21 -19.21 -2.66
C ALA A 23 1.34 -18.34 -1.74
N ARG A 24 0.10 -18.76 -1.47
CA ARG A 24 -0.82 -18.06 -0.54
C ARG A 24 -0.27 -17.98 0.89
N TYR A 25 0.37 -19.05 1.36
CA TYR A 25 1.00 -19.06 2.69
C TYR A 25 2.19 -18.09 2.76
N LYS A 26 3.03 -18.07 1.72
CA LYS A 26 4.17 -17.16 1.61
C LYS A 26 3.73 -15.70 1.52
N GLU A 27 2.65 -15.40 0.79
CA GLU A 27 2.02 -14.07 0.79
C GLU A 27 1.57 -13.68 2.20
N LYS A 28 0.81 -14.54 2.90
CA LYS A 28 0.36 -14.28 4.28
C LYS A 28 1.51 -14.03 5.25
N LEU A 29 2.59 -14.81 5.16
CA LEU A 29 3.80 -14.63 5.95
C LEU A 29 4.50 -13.30 5.65
N THR A 30 4.61 -12.97 4.37
CA THR A 30 5.25 -11.72 3.92
C THR A 30 4.46 -10.53 4.45
N LEU A 31 3.13 -10.57 4.36
CA LEU A 31 2.22 -9.56 4.92
C LEU A 31 2.37 -9.44 6.44
N TYR A 32 2.45 -10.57 7.15
CA TYR A 32 2.66 -10.59 8.60
C TYR A 32 3.99 -9.95 9.01
N MET A 33 5.08 -10.24 8.29
CA MET A 33 6.39 -9.65 8.58
C MET A 33 6.43 -8.15 8.27
N ILE A 34 5.74 -7.71 7.20
CA ILE A 34 5.57 -6.29 6.86
C ILE A 34 4.74 -5.58 7.93
N TYR A 35 3.62 -6.16 8.36
CA TYR A 35 2.78 -5.65 9.44
C TYR A 35 3.62 -5.42 10.71
N ARG A 36 4.36 -6.44 11.14
CA ARG A 36 5.21 -6.36 12.34
C ARG A 36 6.25 -5.24 12.24
N ARG A 37 6.82 -5.02 11.04
CA ARG A 37 7.83 -3.98 10.82
C ARG A 37 7.23 -2.57 10.89
N MET A 38 6.02 -2.36 10.36
CA MET A 38 5.33 -1.06 10.43
C MET A 38 4.83 -0.76 11.85
N SER A 39 4.27 -1.76 12.54
CA SER A 39 3.86 -1.63 13.95
C SER A 39 5.04 -1.36 14.89
N SER A 40 6.26 -1.76 14.53
CA SER A 40 7.45 -1.57 15.36
C SER A 40 8.05 -0.16 15.28
N CYS A 41 7.76 0.62 14.24
CA CYS A 41 8.35 1.94 14.01
C CYS A 41 7.36 3.09 14.17
N SER A 42 6.06 2.81 14.28
CA SER A 42 4.99 3.80 14.44
C SER A 42 3.83 3.23 15.24
N ASN A 43 3.18 4.06 16.06
CA ASN A 43 1.94 3.69 16.77
C ASN A 43 0.71 3.64 15.84
N LEU A 44 0.89 3.86 14.54
CA LEU A 44 -0.18 3.84 13.55
C LEU A 44 -0.74 2.41 13.41
N VAL A 45 -1.99 2.22 13.80
CA VAL A 45 -2.73 0.97 13.59
C VAL A 45 -3.32 0.99 12.18
N VAL A 46 -2.76 0.16 11.30
CA VAL A 46 -3.24 0.03 9.91
C VAL A 46 -4.11 -1.22 9.79
N PRO A 47 -5.38 -1.10 9.36
CA PRO A 47 -6.23 -2.26 9.09
C PRO A 47 -5.59 -3.20 8.04
N PRO A 48 -5.69 -4.54 8.19
CA PRO A 48 -5.03 -5.48 7.27
C PRO A 48 -5.45 -5.33 5.80
N ASN A 49 -6.72 -5.03 5.53
CA ASN A 49 -7.25 -4.75 4.20
C ASN A 49 -6.63 -3.48 3.60
N VAL A 50 -6.54 -2.39 4.36
CA VAL A 50 -5.88 -1.15 3.93
C VAL A 50 -4.41 -1.39 3.62
N MET A 51 -3.71 -2.13 4.49
CA MET A 51 -2.32 -2.50 4.28
C MET A 51 -2.11 -3.26 2.97
N LEU A 52 -2.99 -4.22 2.67
CA LEU A 52 -2.94 -4.99 1.43
C LEU A 52 -3.03 -4.07 0.21
N MET A 53 -4.02 -3.18 0.20
CA MET A 53 -4.25 -2.24 -0.90
C MET A 53 -3.06 -1.29 -1.11
N LEU A 54 -2.45 -0.80 -0.03
CA LEU A 54 -1.25 0.03 -0.11
C LEU A 54 -0.07 -0.76 -0.68
N LYS A 55 0.18 -2.00 -0.22
CA LYS A 55 1.36 -2.76 -0.67
C LYS A 55 1.24 -3.29 -2.10
N SER A 56 0.04 -3.67 -2.53
CA SER A 56 -0.18 -4.17 -3.89
C SER A 56 -0.46 -3.07 -4.91
N GLY A 57 -1.07 -1.97 -4.47
CA GLY A 57 -1.64 -0.98 -5.38
C GLY A 57 -0.85 0.31 -5.52
N LEU A 58 -0.07 0.75 -4.52
CA LEU A 58 0.47 2.12 -4.49
C LEU A 58 1.41 2.45 -5.67
N ASP A 59 2.16 1.46 -6.17
CA ASP A 59 3.04 1.60 -7.35
C ASP A 59 2.30 1.44 -8.69
N SER A 60 1.00 1.11 -8.67
CA SER A 60 0.20 0.84 -9.86
C SER A 60 -0.55 2.09 -10.32
N TRP A 61 -0.63 2.26 -11.64
CA TRP A 61 -1.54 3.24 -12.25
C TRP A 61 -3.02 2.91 -12.02
N THR A 62 -3.34 1.65 -11.75
CA THR A 62 -4.72 1.18 -11.50
C THR A 62 -5.12 1.24 -10.03
N PHE A 63 -4.43 2.05 -9.23
CA PHE A 63 -4.75 2.24 -7.82
C PHE A 63 -6.11 2.92 -7.67
N ASP A 64 -6.97 2.38 -6.80
CA ASP A 64 -8.28 2.95 -6.53
C ASP A 64 -8.29 3.69 -5.18
N ALA A 65 -8.23 5.03 -5.25
CA ALA A 65 -8.27 5.89 -4.08
C ALA A 65 -9.64 5.89 -3.39
N PHE A 66 -10.73 5.62 -4.11
CA PHE A 66 -12.08 5.54 -3.54
C PHE A 66 -12.24 4.25 -2.73
N GLU A 67 -11.83 3.11 -3.28
CA GLU A 67 -11.86 1.83 -2.58
C GLU A 67 -11.00 1.91 -1.30
N LEU A 68 -9.82 2.55 -1.38
CA LEU A 68 -9.00 2.78 -0.19
C LEU A 68 -9.74 3.64 0.83
N ASN A 69 -10.41 4.70 0.39
CA ASN A 69 -11.14 5.60 1.28
C ASN A 69 -12.25 4.89 2.05
N GLU A 70 -13.01 4.01 1.39
CA GLU A 70 -14.02 3.19 2.03
C GLU A 70 -13.39 2.20 3.01
N ALA A 71 -12.35 1.47 2.57
CA ALA A 71 -11.64 0.48 3.37
C ALA A 71 -10.95 1.05 4.62
N SER A 72 -10.64 2.35 4.59
CA SER A 72 -9.94 3.09 5.64
C SER A 72 -10.83 3.98 6.50
N GLU A 73 -12.16 3.94 6.30
CA GLU A 73 -13.12 4.77 7.04
C GLU A 73 -12.88 6.29 6.88
N ASN A 74 -12.69 6.73 5.63
CA ASN A 74 -12.42 8.13 5.27
C ASN A 74 -11.01 8.64 5.65
N HIS A 75 -10.01 7.76 5.59
CA HIS A 75 -8.61 8.10 5.92
C HIS A 75 -7.62 7.82 4.77
N ALA A 76 -8.07 7.91 3.51
CA ALA A 76 -7.23 7.59 2.36
C ALA A 76 -5.94 8.43 2.32
N LEU A 77 -6.03 9.75 2.58
CA LEU A 77 -4.89 10.66 2.50
C LEU A 77 -3.85 10.36 3.57
N LYS A 78 -4.28 10.09 4.80
CA LYS A 78 -3.40 9.70 5.90
C LYS A 78 -2.62 8.44 5.55
N PHE A 79 -3.31 7.41 5.08
CA PHE A 79 -2.66 6.13 4.79
C PHE A 79 -1.72 6.19 3.58
N VAL A 80 -2.12 6.86 2.49
CA VAL A 80 -1.25 7.10 1.32
C VAL A 80 -0.04 7.93 1.72
N GLY A 81 -0.25 9.06 2.40
CA GLY A 81 0.82 9.96 2.81
C GLY A 81 1.83 9.27 3.72
N PHE A 82 1.36 8.57 4.76
CA PHE A 82 2.23 7.89 5.70
C PHE A 82 3.06 6.79 5.01
N GLU A 83 2.43 5.98 4.15
CA GLU A 83 3.12 4.92 3.42
C GLU A 83 4.18 5.48 2.48
N LEU A 84 3.91 6.58 1.76
CA LEU A 84 4.91 7.21 0.89
C LEU A 84 6.09 7.78 1.69
N PHE A 85 5.83 8.44 2.83
CA PHE A 85 6.90 8.91 3.72
C PHE A 85 7.80 7.77 4.21
N HIS A 86 7.20 6.62 4.51
CA HIS A 86 7.95 5.41 4.87
C HIS A 86 8.70 4.83 3.67
N LYS A 87 8.05 4.67 2.51
CA LYS A 87 8.60 4.09 1.27
C LYS A 87 9.84 4.84 0.77
N TYR A 88 9.79 6.17 0.79
CA TYR A 88 10.91 7.03 0.41
C TYR A 88 11.92 7.27 1.55
N ASN A 89 11.76 6.59 2.70
CA ASN A 89 12.63 6.69 3.86
C ASN A 89 12.78 8.14 4.38
N LEU A 90 11.75 8.98 4.18
CA LEU A 90 11.76 10.40 4.56
C LEU A 90 11.71 10.58 6.07
N ILE A 91 10.97 9.71 6.76
CA ILE A 91 10.82 9.73 8.23
C ILE A 91 12.20 9.64 8.89
N LYS A 92 12.98 8.62 8.52
CA LYS A 92 14.34 8.42 9.06
C LYS A 92 15.29 9.52 8.59
N LYS A 93 15.24 9.87 7.30
CA LYS A 93 16.16 10.85 6.69
C LYS A 93 16.07 12.22 7.34
N PHE A 94 14.86 12.69 7.60
CA PHE A 94 14.59 14.01 8.17
C PHE A 94 14.28 13.96 9.67
N GLN A 95 14.43 12.80 10.31
CA GLN A 95 14.16 12.58 11.74
C GLN A 95 12.76 13.06 12.15
N ILE A 96 11.77 12.75 11.31
CA ILE A 96 10.38 13.16 11.53
C ILE A 96 9.79 12.29 12.62
N ASP A 97 9.22 12.91 13.65
CA ASP A 97 8.43 12.22 14.65
C ASP A 97 7.16 11.63 14.00
N THR A 98 6.96 10.32 14.13
CA THR A 98 5.85 9.63 13.47
C THR A 98 4.48 10.05 13.99
N THR A 99 4.39 10.43 15.27
CA THR A 99 3.15 10.92 15.89
C THR A 99 2.82 12.30 15.35
N CYS A 100 3.84 13.16 15.17
CA CYS A 100 3.69 14.46 14.54
C CYS A 100 3.21 14.33 13.09
N LEU A 101 3.80 13.41 12.31
CA LEU A 101 3.37 13.15 10.93
C LEU A 101 1.92 12.64 10.86
N GLU A 102 1.55 11.68 11.72
CA GLU A 102 0.17 11.17 11.78
C GLU A 102 -0.82 12.30 12.11
N ASN A 103 -0.52 13.11 13.12
CA ASN A 103 -1.34 14.25 13.50
C ASN A 103 -1.47 15.27 12.36
N LEU A 104 -0.37 15.57 11.66
CA LEU A 104 -0.39 16.47 10.50
C LEU A 104 -1.36 15.95 9.42
N LEU A 105 -1.28 14.67 9.09
CA LEU A 105 -2.12 14.05 8.07
C LEU A 105 -3.62 14.05 8.47
N ILE A 106 -3.93 13.79 9.74
CA ILE A 106 -5.31 13.89 10.26
C ILE A 106 -5.84 15.33 10.17
N GLN A 107 -5.01 16.32 10.50
CA GLN A 107 -5.38 17.74 10.39
C GLN A 107 -5.59 18.16 8.93
N LEU A 108 -4.78 17.64 8.00
CA LEU A 108 -4.97 17.85 6.56
C LEU A 108 -6.30 17.27 6.08
N GLU A 109 -6.64 16.03 6.45
CA GLU A 109 -7.93 15.41 6.12
C GLU A 109 -9.12 16.22 6.63
N THR A 110 -9.02 16.72 7.86
CA THR A 110 -10.01 17.62 8.45
C THR A 110 -10.14 18.91 7.65
N GLY A 111 -9.01 19.48 7.21
CA GLY A 111 -8.96 20.68 6.37
C GLY A 111 -9.64 20.48 5.01
N TYR A 112 -9.34 19.38 4.32
CA TYR A 112 -9.97 19.04 3.04
C TYR A 112 -11.47 18.77 3.17
N SER A 113 -11.91 18.20 4.30
CA SER A 113 -13.31 17.83 4.53
C SER A 113 -14.19 19.00 5.00
N ARG A 114 -13.57 20.11 5.43
CA ARG A 114 -14.24 21.25 6.10
C ARG A 114 -15.47 21.79 5.36
N HIS A 115 -15.41 21.83 4.03
CA HIS A 115 -16.45 22.45 3.20
C HIS A 115 -17.37 21.43 2.51
N ASN A 116 -17.19 20.13 2.78
CA ASN A 116 -17.92 19.05 2.12
C ASN A 116 -17.92 19.19 0.58
N ASN A 117 -16.76 19.55 0.03
CA ASN A 117 -16.60 19.74 -1.41
C ASN A 117 -16.79 18.39 -2.12
N PRO A 118 -17.60 18.30 -3.18
CA PRO A 118 -17.84 17.04 -3.88
C PRO A 118 -16.59 16.49 -4.59
N TYR A 119 -15.64 17.36 -4.94
CA TYR A 119 -14.41 16.97 -5.66
C TYR A 119 -13.12 17.33 -4.90
N HIS A 120 -12.95 18.58 -4.47
CA HIS A 120 -11.76 19.03 -3.75
C HIS A 120 -11.78 18.58 -2.28
N ASN A 121 -11.68 17.28 -2.07
CA ASN A 121 -11.75 16.61 -0.78
C ASN A 121 -10.49 15.74 -0.53
N LEU A 122 -10.47 15.02 0.59
CA LEU A 122 -9.33 14.23 1.02
C LEU A 122 -9.00 13.08 0.05
N VAL A 123 -10.02 12.52 -0.63
CA VAL A 123 -9.84 11.43 -1.58
C VAL A 123 -9.10 11.94 -2.82
N HIS A 124 -9.50 13.10 -3.33
CA HIS A 124 -8.79 13.74 -4.43
C HIS A 124 -7.34 14.08 -4.07
N ALA A 125 -7.10 14.56 -2.84
CA ALA A 125 -5.74 14.80 -2.36
C ALA A 125 -4.90 13.51 -2.30
N ALA A 126 -5.49 12.39 -1.86
CA ALA A 126 -4.83 11.09 -1.84
C ALA A 126 -4.48 10.60 -3.25
N ASP A 127 -5.45 10.70 -4.17
CA ASP A 127 -5.31 10.30 -5.58
C ASP A 127 -4.20 11.09 -6.30
N VAL A 128 -4.19 12.43 -6.16
CA VAL A 128 -3.13 13.28 -6.71
C VAL A 128 -1.76 12.92 -6.12
N THR A 129 -1.69 12.68 -4.81
CA THR A 129 -0.44 12.33 -4.13
C THR A 129 0.11 11.00 -4.65
N GLN A 130 -0.74 9.98 -4.80
CA GLN A 130 -0.37 8.67 -5.32
C GLN A 130 0.01 8.75 -6.82
N THR A 131 -0.74 9.51 -7.61
CA THR A 131 -0.43 9.74 -9.03
C THR A 131 0.94 10.40 -9.21
N CYS A 132 1.26 11.42 -8.40
CA CYS A 132 2.59 12.03 -8.37
C CYS A 132 3.68 10.99 -8.07
N HIS A 133 3.44 10.09 -7.12
CA HIS A 133 4.37 8.99 -6.83
C HIS A 133 4.58 8.06 -8.03
N VAL A 134 3.51 7.62 -8.70
CA VAL A 134 3.62 6.75 -9.88
C VAL A 134 4.35 7.46 -11.00
N MET A 135 4.03 8.73 -11.26
CA MET A 135 4.74 9.55 -12.25
C MET A 135 6.24 9.64 -11.97
N MET A 136 6.64 9.92 -10.72
CA MET A 136 8.05 9.96 -10.31
C MET A 136 8.74 8.60 -10.38
N SER A 137 7.98 7.50 -10.31
CA SER A 137 8.52 6.14 -10.38
C SER A 137 8.65 5.65 -11.83
N CYS A 138 7.75 6.07 -12.72
CA CYS A 138 7.76 5.71 -14.15
C CYS A 138 8.69 6.59 -14.98
N SER A 139 8.72 7.89 -14.70
CA SER A 139 9.75 8.76 -15.23
C SER A 139 11.00 8.56 -14.38
N LYS A 140 12.18 8.35 -14.95
CA LYS A 140 13.44 8.30 -14.19
C LYS A 140 13.83 9.70 -13.67
N ILE A 141 12.90 10.41 -13.03
CA ILE A 141 13.18 11.62 -12.27
C ILE A 141 13.76 11.14 -10.95
N ASP A 142 15.08 11.01 -10.94
CA ASP A 142 15.81 10.58 -9.76
C ASP A 142 15.70 11.66 -8.67
N VAL A 143 14.87 11.40 -7.66
CA VAL A 143 14.82 12.17 -6.40
C VAL A 143 15.83 11.65 -5.37
N SER A 144 16.75 10.76 -5.75
CA SER A 144 17.84 10.37 -4.87
C SER A 144 18.69 11.60 -4.57
N ALA A 145 18.68 12.02 -3.30
CA ALA A 145 19.57 13.06 -2.80
C ALA A 145 21.04 12.60 -2.73
N HIS A 146 21.42 11.61 -3.53
CA HIS A 146 22.82 11.20 -3.70
C HIS A 146 23.63 12.22 -4.54
N ALA A 147 22.99 13.27 -5.05
CA ALA A 147 23.66 14.31 -5.83
C ALA A 147 24.22 15.51 -5.02
N PHE A 148 24.02 15.60 -3.68
CA PHE A 148 24.43 16.80 -2.92
C PHE A 148 24.95 16.53 -1.49
N ILE A 149 25.79 15.51 -1.29
CA ILE A 149 26.77 15.50 -0.18
C ILE A 149 28.08 14.93 -0.70
#